data_AF-A0A0F8F9L9-F1
#
_entry.id   AF-A0A0F8F9L9-F1
#
_cell.length_a   1.000
_cell.length_b   1.000
_cell.length_c   1.000
_cell.angle_alpha   90.00
_cell.angle_beta   90.00
_cell.angle_gamma   90.00
#
_symmetry.space_group_name_H-M   'P 1'
#
loop_
_entity.id
_entity.type
_entity.pdbx_description
1 polymer ?
#
loop_
_entity_poly.entity_id
_entity_poly.type
_entity_poly.pdbx_seq_one_letter_code
_entity_poly.pdbx_strand_id
1 'polypeptide(L)'
;MGATYFFRDTQTLKMIPDILIPLILEDEDHKSNKNINIWSAGCANGAEPYTLAILLKEILDEEIFSRIRIYATDIDPNNRFENIIKKGSYPQDALQKIPEKMFLNNFIKDIDIQGNYLISEEIREHVIYIWHNLLSLKPIIERPFDIILCKNVLLHFKEQQSTDIINMFYQSLSNRGFFITEQTQKLPVSSHKQFEQFINNARIYQKNHGQF
;
A
#
# COMPACT_ATOMS: atom_id res chain seq x y z
N MET A 1 4.47 15.17 12.06
CA MET A 1 3.98 14.00 11.29
C MET A 1 2.48 13.95 11.42
N GLY A 2 1.75 13.95 10.30
CA GLY A 2 0.30 13.78 10.33
C GLY A 2 -0.04 12.38 10.85
N ALA A 3 -1.08 12.26 11.67
CA ALA A 3 -1.49 10.97 12.20
C ALA A 3 -1.93 10.04 11.06
N THR A 4 -1.30 8.86 10.96
CA THR A 4 -1.85 7.74 10.17
C THR A 4 -3.00 7.12 10.97
N TYR A 5 -4.08 6.76 10.29
CA TYR A 5 -5.25 6.13 10.90
C TYR A 5 -5.93 5.20 9.90
N PHE A 6 -6.62 4.19 10.42
CA PHE A 6 -7.34 3.20 9.63
C PHE A 6 -8.43 3.86 8.78
N PHE A 7 -8.63 3.37 7.56
CA PHE A 7 -9.64 3.89 6.62
C PHE A 7 -9.45 5.37 6.26
N ARG A 8 -8.20 5.84 6.22
CA ARG A 8 -7.85 7.10 5.58
C ARG A 8 -7.87 6.97 4.05
N ASP A 9 -8.41 7.97 3.37
CA ASP A 9 -8.50 8.04 1.90
C ASP A 9 -9.14 6.79 1.27
N THR A 10 -10.13 6.19 1.95
CA THR A 10 -10.78 4.94 1.53
C THR A 10 -11.37 5.00 0.12
N GLN A 11 -11.80 6.18 -0.34
CA GLN A 11 -12.27 6.35 -1.71
C GLN A 11 -11.21 5.96 -2.75
N THR A 12 -9.95 6.32 -2.53
CA THR A 12 -8.83 5.93 -3.39
C THR A 12 -8.45 4.48 -3.18
N LEU A 13 -8.38 4.02 -1.91
CA LEU A 13 -7.99 2.63 -1.62
C LEU A 13 -8.98 1.60 -2.16
N LYS A 14 -10.28 1.91 -2.20
CA LYS A 14 -11.32 1.04 -2.78
C LYS A 14 -11.18 0.85 -4.30
N MET A 15 -10.63 1.84 -5.01
CA MET A 15 -10.34 1.70 -6.45
C MET A 15 -9.34 0.57 -6.74
N ILE A 16 -8.54 0.16 -5.75
CA ILE A 16 -7.57 -0.93 -5.93
C ILE A 16 -8.30 -2.25 -6.19
N PRO A 17 -9.09 -2.82 -5.25
CA PRO A 17 -9.87 -4.02 -5.52
C PRO A 17 -10.93 -3.82 -6.61
N ASP A 18 -11.60 -2.65 -6.68
CA ASP A 18 -12.74 -2.45 -7.58
C ASP A 18 -12.33 -2.29 -9.05
N ILE A 19 -11.13 -1.74 -9.32
CA ILE A 19 -10.72 -1.32 -10.67
C ILE A 19 -9.34 -1.87 -11.02
N LEU A 20 -8.33 -1.63 -10.16
CA LEU A 20 -6.95 -1.93 -10.54
C LEU A 20 -6.66 -3.43 -10.55
N ILE A 21 -7.14 -4.19 -9.57
CA ILE A 21 -6.93 -5.65 -9.52
C ILE A 21 -7.53 -6.35 -10.74
N PRO A 22 -8.80 -6.08 -11.16
CA PRO A 22 -9.34 -6.60 -12.41
C PRO A 22 -8.44 -6.31 -13.63
N LEU A 23 -7.95 -5.08 -13.79
CA LEU A 23 -7.07 -4.70 -14.90
C LEU A 23 -5.71 -5.42 -14.86
N ILE A 24 -5.16 -5.62 -13.66
CA ILE A 24 -3.90 -6.35 -13.47
C ILE A 24 -4.09 -7.82 -13.87
N LEU A 25 -5.23 -8.42 -13.54
CA LEU A 25 -5.54 -9.81 -13.88
C LEU A 25 -5.74 -10.05 -15.39
N GLU A 26 -6.06 -9.01 -16.16
CA GLU A 26 -6.13 -9.09 -17.62
C GLU A 26 -4.76 -9.18 -18.30
N ASP A 27 -3.68 -8.79 -17.60
CA ASP A 27 -2.31 -8.86 -18.13
C ASP A 27 -1.85 -10.33 -18.26
N GLU A 28 -1.18 -10.65 -19.37
CA GLU A 28 -0.65 -12.00 -19.66
C GLU A 28 0.27 -12.50 -18.54
N ASP A 29 1.02 -11.60 -17.89
CA ASP A 29 1.90 -11.97 -16.78
C ASP A 29 1.14 -12.60 -15.61
N HIS A 30 -0.10 -12.18 -15.38
CA HIS A 30 -0.95 -12.60 -14.26
C HIS A 30 -1.86 -13.78 -14.57
N LYS A 31 -1.98 -14.18 -15.84
CA LYS A 31 -2.69 -15.41 -16.25
C LYS A 31 -2.02 -16.70 -15.77
N SER A 32 -0.75 -16.62 -15.38
CA SER A 32 0.04 -17.74 -14.85
C SER A 32 -0.06 -17.93 -13.32
N ASN A 33 -1.11 -17.39 -12.69
CA ASN A 33 -1.33 -17.45 -11.24
C ASN A 33 -0.18 -16.89 -10.37
N LYS A 34 0.51 -15.85 -10.86
CA LYS A 34 1.54 -15.14 -10.09
C LYS A 34 0.92 -14.31 -8.95
N ASN A 35 1.71 -14.04 -7.91
CA ASN A 35 1.33 -13.11 -6.85
C ASN A 35 1.13 -11.70 -7.40
N ILE A 36 0.18 -10.96 -6.81
CA ILE A 36 0.01 -9.52 -7.04
C ILE A 36 0.76 -8.79 -5.93
N ASN A 37 1.84 -8.10 -6.28
CA ASN A 37 2.72 -7.46 -5.32
C ASN A 37 2.36 -5.97 -5.19
N ILE A 38 2.04 -5.55 -3.97
CA ILE A 38 1.67 -4.17 -3.64
C ILE A 38 2.71 -3.62 -2.65
N TRP A 39 3.25 -2.44 -2.89
CA TRP A 39 4.15 -1.76 -1.95
C TRP A 39 3.46 -0.56 -1.29
N SER A 40 3.25 -0.58 0.02
CA SER A 40 2.89 0.60 0.83
C SER A 40 4.15 1.21 1.44
N ALA A 41 4.66 2.26 0.80
CA ALA A 41 5.88 2.97 1.16
C ALA A 41 5.60 4.09 2.16
N GLY A 42 6.28 4.04 3.32
CA GLY A 42 6.06 4.93 4.46
C GLY A 42 4.78 4.59 5.22
N CYS A 43 4.63 3.31 5.57
CA CYS A 43 3.39 2.77 6.14
C CYS A 43 3.15 3.18 7.61
N ALA A 44 4.14 3.79 8.28
CA ALA A 44 4.14 4.06 9.71
C ALA A 44 3.67 2.81 10.50
N ASN A 45 2.67 2.94 11.37
CA ASN A 45 2.20 1.84 12.23
C ASN A 45 1.33 0.77 11.52
N GLY A 46 1.20 0.81 10.18
CA GLY A 46 0.52 -0.23 9.40
C GLY A 46 -0.97 0.00 9.15
N ALA A 47 -1.54 1.13 9.55
CA ALA A 47 -2.96 1.39 9.32
C ALA A 47 -3.35 1.37 7.82
N GLU A 48 -2.51 1.89 6.93
CA GLU A 48 -2.75 1.87 5.47
C GLU A 48 -2.71 0.46 4.87
N PRO A 49 -1.63 -0.34 5.02
CA PRO A 49 -1.58 -1.68 4.44
C PRO A 49 -2.66 -2.60 5.02
N TYR A 50 -3.02 -2.47 6.30
CA TYR A 50 -4.13 -3.25 6.87
C TYR A 50 -5.50 -2.80 6.40
N THR A 51 -5.73 -1.49 6.24
CA THR A 51 -6.96 -1.00 5.60
C THR A 51 -7.10 -1.60 4.20
N LEU A 52 -6.01 -1.60 3.42
CA LEU A 52 -6.01 -2.16 2.08
C LEU A 52 -6.27 -3.67 2.08
N ALA A 53 -5.61 -4.42 2.96
CA ALA A 53 -5.82 -5.86 3.09
C ALA A 53 -7.28 -6.21 3.40
N ILE A 54 -7.91 -5.47 4.33
CA ILE A 54 -9.33 -5.65 4.67
C ILE A 54 -10.23 -5.36 3.45
N LEU A 55 -9.97 -4.26 2.73
CA LEU A 55 -10.74 -3.92 1.54
C LEU A 55 -10.60 -4.96 0.43
N LEU A 56 -9.38 -5.49 0.22
CA LEU A 56 -9.12 -6.54 -0.75
C LEU A 56 -9.87 -7.82 -0.39
N LYS A 57 -9.83 -8.26 0.88
CA LYS A 57 -10.56 -9.43 1.36
C LYS A 57 -12.07 -9.31 1.18
N GLU A 58 -12.62 -8.12 1.44
CA GLU A 58 -14.08 -7.91 1.38
C GLU A 58 -14.62 -7.86 -0.05
N ILE A 59 -13.77 -7.61 -1.06
CA ILE A 59 -14.21 -7.38 -2.45
C ILE A 59 -13.76 -8.50 -3.39
N LEU A 60 -12.59 -9.09 -3.16
CA LEU A 60 -12.04 -10.13 -4.03
C LEU A 60 -12.48 -11.52 -3.58
N ASP A 61 -12.62 -12.43 -4.55
CA ASP A 61 -12.79 -13.84 -4.25
C ASP A 61 -11.53 -14.43 -3.58
N GLU A 62 -11.72 -15.48 -2.78
CA GLU A 62 -10.66 -16.09 -1.95
C GLU A 62 -9.43 -16.51 -2.77
N GLU A 63 -9.63 -17.04 -3.99
CA GLU A 63 -8.53 -17.43 -4.87
C GLU A 63 -7.65 -16.24 -5.25
N ILE A 64 -8.26 -15.10 -5.60
CA ILE A 64 -7.53 -13.89 -5.99
C ILE A 64 -6.88 -13.27 -4.74
N PHE A 65 -7.61 -13.19 -3.64
CA PHE A 65 -7.10 -12.65 -2.39
C PHE A 65 -5.86 -13.41 -1.92
N SER A 66 -5.85 -14.75 -2.03
CA SER A 66 -4.71 -15.61 -1.65
C SER A 66 -3.39 -15.27 -2.36
N ARG A 67 -3.46 -14.62 -3.53
CA ARG A 67 -2.31 -14.19 -4.36
C ARG A 67 -1.76 -12.81 -3.96
N ILE A 68 -2.47 -12.04 -3.13
CA ILE A 68 -2.06 -10.68 -2.76
C ILE A 68 -0.86 -10.73 -1.81
N ARG A 69 0.16 -9.92 -2.06
CA ARG A 69 1.26 -9.65 -1.11
C ARG A 69 1.45 -8.15 -0.95
N ILE A 70 1.22 -7.64 0.25
CA ILE A 70 1.38 -6.22 0.59
C ILE A 70 2.67 -6.03 1.37
N TYR A 71 3.66 -5.43 0.74
CA TYR A 71 4.92 -5.06 1.34
C TYR A 71 4.77 -3.68 1.98
N ALA A 72 4.85 -3.63 3.31
CA ALA A 72 4.72 -2.41 4.10
C ALA A 72 6.11 -1.98 4.58
N THR A 73 6.50 -0.74 4.31
CA THR A 73 7.86 -0.28 4.65
C THR A 73 7.92 1.06 5.32
N ASP A 74 8.84 1.22 6.25
CA ASP A 74 9.14 2.50 6.90
C ASP A 74 10.60 2.51 7.42
N ILE A 75 11.10 3.69 7.80
CA ILE A 75 12.42 3.87 8.45
C ILE A 75 12.38 3.52 9.95
N ASP A 76 11.20 3.17 10.45
CA ASP A 76 10.88 2.66 11.79
C ASP A 76 11.98 2.83 12.85
N PRO A 77 12.01 4.00 13.51
CA PRO A 77 12.98 4.22 14.56
C PRO A 77 12.68 3.29 15.75
N ASN A 78 13.65 2.45 16.10
CA ASN A 78 13.62 1.50 17.22
C ASN A 78 12.63 0.32 17.06
N ASN A 79 12.40 -0.16 15.83
CA ASN A 79 11.58 -1.36 15.54
C ASN A 79 10.13 -1.26 16.06
N ARG A 80 9.62 -0.05 16.26
CA ARG A 80 8.28 0.18 16.83
C ARG A 80 7.19 -0.24 15.87
N PHE A 81 7.27 0.18 14.62
CA PHE A 81 6.29 -0.14 13.58
C PHE A 81 6.34 -1.61 13.20
N GLU A 82 7.53 -2.21 13.09
CA GLU A 82 7.70 -3.64 12.87
C GLU A 82 6.96 -4.44 13.95
N ASN A 83 7.18 -4.10 15.22
CA ASN A 83 6.54 -4.79 16.35
C ASN A 83 5.01 -4.62 16.32
N ILE A 84 4.51 -3.43 16.03
CA ILE A 84 3.07 -3.17 15.93
C ILE A 84 2.46 -3.97 14.77
N ILE A 85 3.08 -3.95 13.59
CA ILE A 85 2.58 -4.62 12.39
C ILE A 85 2.62 -6.13 12.57
N LYS A 86 3.75 -6.70 13.02
CA LYS A 86 3.85 -8.15 13.29
C LYS A 86 2.87 -8.62 14.36
N LYS A 87 2.68 -7.84 15.44
CA LYS A 87 1.70 -8.20 16.46
C LYS A 87 0.26 -8.03 15.95
N GLY A 88 -0.01 -6.99 15.17
CA GLY A 88 -1.35 -6.66 14.69
C GLY A 88 -2.29 -6.17 15.79
N SER A 89 -1.76 -5.69 16.92
CA SER A 89 -2.51 -5.22 18.08
C SER A 89 -2.62 -3.70 18.10
N TYR A 90 -3.86 -3.19 18.17
CA TYR A 90 -4.14 -1.76 18.12
C TYR A 90 -5.10 -1.35 19.23
N PRO A 91 -4.92 -0.16 19.84
CA PRO A 91 -5.86 0.36 20.83
C PRO A 91 -7.20 0.67 20.15
N GLN A 92 -8.30 0.49 20.88
CA GLN A 92 -9.65 0.75 20.38
C GLN A 92 -9.80 2.12 19.70
N ASP A 93 -9.18 3.16 20.26
CA ASP A 93 -9.24 4.52 19.73
C ASP A 93 -8.67 4.66 18.31
N ALA A 94 -7.69 3.83 17.94
CA ALA A 94 -7.12 3.81 16.59
C ALA A 94 -8.07 3.19 15.55
N LEU A 95 -9.07 2.42 16.01
CA LEU A 95 -9.97 1.61 15.19
C LEU A 95 -11.35 2.27 14.99
N GLN A 96 -11.61 3.41 15.61
CA GLN A 96 -12.92 4.09 15.60
C GLN A 96 -13.44 4.46 14.21
N LYS A 97 -12.55 4.58 13.21
CA LYS A 97 -12.90 4.94 11.82
C LYS A 97 -13.17 3.72 10.93
N ILE A 98 -12.97 2.51 11.44
CA ILE A 98 -13.27 1.27 10.71
C ILE A 98 -14.79 1.08 10.66
N PRO A 99 -15.38 0.81 9.48
CA PRO A 99 -16.80 0.44 9.40
C PRO A 99 -17.11 -0.76 10.30
N GLU A 100 -18.19 -0.67 11.07
CA GLU A 100 -18.52 -1.63 12.14
C GLU A 100 -18.47 -3.10 11.67
N LYS A 101 -19.09 -3.43 10.53
CA LYS A 101 -19.06 -4.78 9.96
C LYS A 101 -17.62 -5.27 9.72
N MET A 102 -16.77 -4.43 9.14
CA MET A 102 -15.38 -4.79 8.86
C MET A 102 -14.55 -4.94 10.13
N PHE A 103 -14.83 -4.12 11.15
CA PHE A 103 -14.20 -4.26 12.46
C PHE A 103 -14.57 -5.60 13.10
N LEU A 104 -15.86 -5.92 13.19
CA LEU A 104 -16.34 -7.15 13.82
C LEU A 104 -15.84 -8.41 13.10
N ASN A 105 -15.69 -8.35 11.77
CA ASN A 105 -15.20 -9.49 10.96
C ASN A 105 -13.69 -9.72 11.07
N ASN A 106 -12.90 -8.67 11.32
CA ASN A 106 -11.45 -8.73 11.17
C ASN A 106 -10.68 -8.43 12.46
N PHE A 107 -11.36 -8.12 13.56
CA PHE A 107 -10.72 -7.82 14.84
C PHE A 107 -11.34 -8.60 16.00
N ILE A 108 -10.48 -9.10 16.89
CA ILE A 108 -10.84 -9.71 18.17
C ILE A 108 -10.15 -8.97 19.31
N LYS A 109 -10.63 -9.11 20.55
CA LYS A 109 -9.96 -8.48 21.70
C LYS A 109 -8.57 -9.08 21.89
N ASP A 110 -7.58 -8.23 22.14
CA ASP A 110 -6.24 -8.67 22.57
C ASP A 110 -6.32 -9.10 24.04
N ILE A 111 -6.08 -10.38 24.31
CA ILE A 111 -6.11 -10.93 25.67
C ILE A 111 -4.90 -10.50 26.50
N ASP A 112 -3.80 -10.12 25.86
CA ASP A 112 -2.54 -9.75 26.51
C ASP A 112 -2.47 -8.26 26.83
N ILE A 113 -3.24 -7.42 26.13
CA ILE A 113 -3.24 -5.97 26.28
C ILE A 113 -4.67 -5.44 26.39
N GLN A 114 -5.06 -5.05 27.60
CA GLN A 114 -6.38 -4.49 27.88
C GLN A 114 -6.64 -3.22 27.03
N GLY A 115 -7.81 -3.17 26.39
CA GLY A 115 -8.22 -2.05 25.53
C GLY A 115 -7.70 -2.12 24.10
N ASN A 116 -6.92 -3.15 23.77
CA ASN A 116 -6.48 -3.42 22.41
C ASN A 116 -7.31 -4.51 21.72
N TYR A 117 -7.23 -4.50 20.40
CA TYR A 117 -7.78 -5.52 19.52
C TYR A 117 -6.71 -6.03 18.55
N LEU A 118 -6.71 -7.34 18.31
CA LEU A 118 -5.87 -8.02 17.34
C LEU A 118 -6.59 -8.10 16.01
N ILE A 119 -5.93 -7.70 14.94
CA ILE A 119 -6.37 -8.00 13.59
C ILE A 119 -6.26 -9.51 13.31
N SER A 120 -7.18 -10.05 12.53
CA SER A 120 -7.22 -11.47 12.19
C SER A 120 -5.91 -11.92 11.55
N GLU A 121 -5.48 -13.13 11.87
CA GLU A 121 -4.27 -13.74 11.31
C GLU A 121 -4.30 -13.80 9.78
N GLU A 122 -5.44 -14.18 9.21
CA GLU A 122 -5.66 -14.20 7.77
C GLU A 122 -5.28 -12.87 7.11
N ILE A 123 -5.80 -11.73 7.58
CA ILE A 123 -5.40 -10.41 7.06
C ILE A 123 -3.91 -10.13 7.27
N ARG A 124 -3.36 -10.53 8.42
CA ARG A 124 -1.97 -10.26 8.80
C ARG A 124 -0.95 -10.98 7.94
N GLU A 125 -1.25 -12.19 7.47
CA GLU A 125 -0.38 -12.96 6.59
C GLU A 125 -0.13 -12.29 5.22
N HIS A 126 -1.04 -11.42 4.78
CA HIS A 126 -0.87 -10.66 3.54
C HIS A 126 0.01 -9.41 3.69
N VAL A 127 0.31 -8.97 4.92
CA VAL A 127 1.09 -7.75 5.19
C VAL A 127 2.49 -8.10 5.68
N ILE A 128 3.48 -7.89 4.81
CA ILE A 128 4.88 -8.18 5.07
C ILE A 128 5.61 -6.87 5.38
N TYR A 129 6.07 -6.74 6.62
CA TYR A 129 6.87 -5.58 7.00
C TYR A 129 8.35 -5.74 6.58
N ILE A 130 8.90 -4.69 5.97
CA ILE A 130 10.34 -4.58 5.65
C ILE A 130 10.82 -3.19 6.06
N TRP A 131 11.86 -3.13 6.89
CA TRP A 131 12.53 -1.85 7.14
C TRP A 131 13.15 -1.32 5.84
N HIS A 132 12.82 -0.08 5.46
CA HIS A 132 13.36 0.51 4.25
C HIS A 132 13.47 2.01 4.34
N ASN A 133 14.61 2.54 3.88
CA ASN A 133 14.82 3.96 3.66
C ASN A 133 14.65 4.28 2.18
N LEU A 134 13.64 5.09 1.83
CA LEU A 134 13.41 5.54 0.46
C LEU A 134 14.61 6.27 -0.15
N LEU A 135 15.41 6.98 0.67
CA LEU A 135 16.63 7.64 0.21
C LEU A 135 17.78 6.68 -0.10
N SER A 136 17.63 5.37 0.14
CA SER A 136 18.55 4.36 -0.37
C SER A 136 18.45 4.19 -1.90
N LEU A 137 17.33 4.62 -2.50
CA LEU A 137 17.03 4.51 -3.93
C LEU A 137 17.15 3.08 -4.48
N LYS A 138 16.91 2.08 -3.64
CA LYS A 138 16.93 0.65 -3.99
C LYS A 138 15.54 0.05 -3.81
N PRO A 139 15.08 -0.83 -4.71
CA PRO A 139 13.85 -1.58 -4.50
C PRO A 139 13.97 -2.52 -3.29
N ILE A 140 12.84 -2.85 -2.66
CA ILE A 140 12.79 -3.71 -1.47
C ILE A 140 12.83 -5.21 -1.79
N ILE A 141 12.48 -5.58 -3.02
CA ILE A 141 12.55 -6.94 -3.57
C ILE A 141 13.00 -6.87 -5.04
N GLU A 142 13.47 -7.98 -5.59
CA GLU A 142 13.90 -8.05 -6.99
C GLU A 142 12.74 -8.14 -8.00
N ARG A 143 11.58 -8.64 -7.55
CA ARG A 143 10.39 -8.78 -8.38
C ARG A 143 9.68 -7.43 -8.56
N PRO A 144 9.05 -7.19 -9.73
CA PRO A 144 8.30 -5.96 -9.94
C PRO A 144 7.02 -5.91 -9.08
N PHE A 145 6.59 -4.69 -8.77
CA PHE A 145 5.33 -4.37 -8.11
C PHE A 145 4.24 -4.06 -9.12
N ASP A 146 3.03 -4.56 -8.87
CA ASP A 146 1.86 -4.20 -9.66
C ASP A 146 1.28 -2.86 -9.21
N ILE A 147 1.39 -2.57 -7.92
CA ILE A 147 0.92 -1.32 -7.32
C ILE A 147 1.95 -0.80 -6.32
N ILE A 148 2.27 0.49 -6.37
CA ILE A 148 3.02 1.21 -5.33
C ILE A 148 2.15 2.34 -4.79
N LEU A 149 1.97 2.36 -3.48
CA LEU A 149 1.33 3.41 -2.68
C LEU A 149 2.43 4.19 -1.96
N CYS A 150 2.47 5.51 -2.14
CA CYS A 150 3.34 6.39 -1.38
C CYS A 150 2.55 7.66 -1.02
N LYS A 151 1.86 7.61 0.12
CA LYS A 151 0.87 8.62 0.54
C LYS A 151 1.35 9.37 1.77
N ASN A 152 1.43 10.70 1.67
CA ASN A 152 1.86 11.64 2.70
C ASN A 152 3.33 11.53 3.12
N VAL A 153 4.17 10.99 2.22
CA VAL A 153 5.59 10.73 2.48
C VAL A 153 6.46 11.66 1.64
N LEU A 154 6.12 11.83 0.36
CA LEU A 154 6.91 12.61 -0.60
C LEU A 154 6.99 14.10 -0.25
N LEU A 155 5.97 14.64 0.44
CA LEU A 155 5.95 16.03 0.91
C LEU A 155 7.06 16.34 1.95
N HIS A 156 7.72 15.32 2.50
CA HIS A 156 8.81 15.47 3.47
C HIS A 156 10.20 15.57 2.81
N PHE A 157 10.29 15.40 1.49
CA PHE A 157 11.55 15.42 0.76
C PHE A 157 11.71 16.67 -0.11
N LYS A 158 12.96 17.01 -0.44
CA LYS A 158 13.24 18.04 -1.44
C LYS A 158 12.83 17.54 -2.82
N GLU A 159 12.52 18.46 -3.74
CA GLU A 159 12.05 18.13 -5.10
C GLU A 159 12.93 17.10 -5.82
N GLN A 160 14.26 17.26 -5.76
CA GLN A 160 15.18 16.29 -6.36
C GLN A 160 15.08 14.90 -5.73
N GLN A 161 15.02 14.83 -4.40
CA GLN A 161 14.88 13.55 -3.68
C GLN A 161 13.55 12.88 -4.02
N SER A 162 12.44 13.63 -4.05
CA SER A 162 11.15 13.10 -4.47
C SER A 162 11.17 12.59 -5.90
N THR A 163 11.87 13.29 -6.80
CA THR A 163 12.08 12.87 -8.18
C THR A 163 12.85 11.55 -8.25
N ASP A 164 13.94 11.42 -7.51
CA ASP A 164 14.76 10.21 -7.48
C ASP A 164 13.99 9.01 -6.89
N ILE A 165 13.19 9.24 -5.85
CA ILE A 165 12.31 8.22 -5.28
C ILE A 165 11.23 7.78 -6.29
N ILE A 166 10.61 8.71 -7.00
CA ILE A 166 9.60 8.39 -8.03
C ILE A 166 10.25 7.63 -9.19
N ASN A 167 11.48 7.96 -9.58
CA ASN A 167 12.22 7.21 -10.59
C ASN A 167 12.50 5.76 -10.14
N MET A 168 12.87 5.55 -8.87
CA MET A 168 13.01 4.21 -8.30
C MET A 168 11.66 3.46 -8.33
N PHE A 169 10.55 4.10 -7.96
CA PHE A 169 9.22 3.49 -8.07
C PHE A 169 8.87 3.11 -9.51
N TYR A 170 9.12 3.99 -10.48
CA TYR A 170 8.91 3.70 -11.90
C TYR A 170 9.68 2.45 -12.35
N GLN A 171 10.96 2.34 -11.95
CA GLN A 171 11.79 1.17 -12.27
C GLN A 171 11.29 -0.11 -11.56
N SER A 172 10.73 0.03 -10.36
CA SER A 172 10.24 -1.09 -9.54
C SER A 172 8.85 -1.59 -9.95
N LEU A 173 8.07 -0.81 -10.70
CA LEU A 173 6.76 -1.21 -11.19
C LEU A 173 6.83 -2.18 -12.36
N SER A 174 5.91 -3.15 -12.39
CA SER A 174 5.64 -4.00 -13.54
C SER A 174 5.17 -3.14 -14.72
N ASN A 175 5.22 -3.71 -15.92
CA ASN A 175 4.64 -3.06 -17.08
C ASN A 175 3.16 -2.78 -16.81
N ARG A 176 2.69 -1.56 -17.11
CA ARG A 176 1.32 -1.10 -16.80
C ARG A 176 0.95 -1.08 -15.32
N GLY A 177 1.92 -1.26 -14.41
CA GLY A 177 1.72 -1.12 -12.97
C GLY A 177 1.30 0.29 -12.57
N PHE A 178 0.73 0.41 -11.38
CA PHE A 178 0.09 1.64 -10.91
C PHE A 178 0.87 2.28 -9.77
N PHE A 179 1.05 3.60 -9.85
CA PHE A 179 1.57 4.42 -8.77
C PHE A 179 0.47 5.30 -8.19
N ILE A 180 0.32 5.26 -6.86
CA ILE A 180 -0.74 5.97 -6.12
C ILE A 180 -0.09 6.86 -5.08
N THR A 181 -0.48 8.13 -5.05
CA THR A 181 0.01 9.13 -4.09
C THR A 181 -1.14 9.93 -3.47
N GLU A 182 -0.86 10.81 -2.50
CA GLU A 182 -1.87 11.65 -1.88
C GLU A 182 -2.43 12.70 -2.84
N GLN A 183 -3.69 13.11 -2.63
CA GLN A 183 -4.42 14.03 -3.53
C GLN A 183 -3.68 15.34 -3.83
N THR A 184 -2.94 15.85 -2.84
CA THR A 184 -2.19 17.11 -2.92
C THR A 184 -0.84 16.98 -3.62
N GLN A 185 -0.31 15.77 -3.77
CA GLN A 185 0.99 15.54 -4.38
C GLN A 185 0.88 15.57 -5.90
N LYS A 186 1.55 16.54 -6.51
CA LYS A 186 1.77 16.58 -7.96
C LYS A 186 3.03 15.78 -8.29
N LEU A 187 3.02 15.06 -9.40
CA LEU A 187 4.25 14.47 -9.94
C LEU A 187 5.20 15.59 -10.38
N PRO A 188 6.51 15.45 -10.12
CA PRO A 188 7.53 16.31 -10.74
C PRO A 188 7.38 16.30 -12.26
N VAL A 189 7.68 17.44 -12.91
CA VAL A 189 7.55 17.58 -14.38
C VAL A 189 8.39 16.54 -15.12
N SER A 190 9.57 16.20 -14.58
CA SER A 190 10.45 15.15 -15.09
C SER A 190 9.79 13.77 -15.17
N SER A 191 8.82 13.48 -14.30
CA SER A 191 8.12 12.19 -14.24
C SER A 191 6.85 12.15 -15.10
N HIS A 192 6.43 13.25 -15.72
CA HIS A 192 5.20 13.26 -16.55
C HIS A 192 5.30 12.39 -17.80
N LYS A 193 6.51 12.12 -18.30
CA LYS A 193 6.72 11.18 -19.42
C LYS A 193 6.68 9.72 -18.99
N GLN A 194 6.92 9.44 -17.71
CA GLN A 194 6.97 8.09 -17.14
C GLN A 194 5.59 7.59 -16.72
N PHE A 195 4.67 8.50 -16.42
CA PHE A 195 3.38 8.19 -15.84
C PHE A 195 2.26 8.92 -16.57
N GLU A 196 1.22 8.18 -16.93
CA GLU A 196 -0.05 8.74 -17.38
C GLU A 196 -1.03 8.79 -16.22
N GLN A 197 -1.79 9.89 -16.09
CA GLN A 197 -2.84 9.97 -15.08
C GLN A 197 -4.02 9.09 -15.48
N PHE A 198 -4.26 8.03 -14.71
CA PHE A 198 -5.25 7.01 -15.04
C PHE A 198 -6.65 7.38 -14.57
N ILE A 199 -6.77 7.93 -13.35
CA ILE A 199 -8.05 8.43 -12.81
C ILE A 199 -7.92 9.92 -12.54
N ASN A 200 -8.82 10.75 -13.06
CA ASN A 200 -8.70 12.21 -12.93
C ASN A 200 -8.98 12.71 -11.50
N ASN A 201 -9.90 12.05 -10.79
CA ASN A 201 -10.34 12.45 -9.45
C ASN A 201 -9.57 11.76 -8.30
N ALA A 202 -8.61 10.90 -8.63
CA ALA A 202 -7.71 10.24 -7.68
C ALA A 202 -6.28 10.34 -8.20
N ARG A 203 -5.27 10.49 -7.34
CA ARG A 203 -3.87 10.55 -7.78
C ARG A 203 -3.32 9.15 -8.07
N ILE A 204 -3.95 8.48 -9.03
CA ILE A 204 -3.59 7.17 -9.54
C ILE A 204 -3.00 7.36 -10.93
N TYR A 205 -1.77 6.91 -11.09
CA TYR A 205 -1.01 7.00 -12.31
C TYR A 205 -0.66 5.60 -12.81
N GLN A 206 -0.68 5.39 -14.11
CA GLN A 206 -0.22 4.16 -14.73
C GLN A 206 1.17 4.38 -15.31
N LYS A 207 2.05 3.38 -15.15
CA LYS A 207 3.36 3.38 -15.78
C LYS A 207 3.22 3.35 -17.30
N ASN A 208 3.83 4.34 -17.96
CA ASN A 208 3.91 4.36 -19.41
C ASN A 208 4.83 3.25 -19.90
N HIS A 209 4.44 2.60 -20.99
CA HIS A 209 5.39 1.81 -21.77
C HIS A 209 6.39 2.78 -22.40
N GLY A 210 7.65 2.72 -21.96
CA GLY A 210 8.71 3.43 -22.65
C GLY A 210 8.80 2.88 -24.08
N GLN A 211 8.33 3.64 -25.07
CA GLN A 211 8.95 3.59 -26.39
C GLN A 211 10.33 4.23 -26.21
N PHE A 212 11.35 3.40 -25.99
CA PHE A 212 12.72 3.79 -26.25
C PHE A 212 12.99 3.64 -27.75
#